data_AF-A0A7W7DK74-F1
#
_entry.id   AF-A0A7W7DK74-F1
#
_cell.length_a   1.000
_cell.length_b   1.000
_cell.length_c   1.000
_cell.angle_alpha   90.00
_cell.angle_beta   90.00
_cell.angle_gamma   90.00
#
_symmetry.space_group_name_H-M   'P 1'
#
loop_
_entity.id
_entity.type
_entity.pdbx_description
1 polymer ?
#
loop_
_entity_poly.entity_id
_entity_poly.type
_entity_poly.pdbx_seq_one_letter_code
_entity_poly.pdbx_strand_id
1 'polypeptide(L)' 'MIVETRDQAEMRGRLRRLQEAGIDEATIRIDTLCGRLALPTTYRLSRFVTDPGWESEHEHSDR' A
#
# COMPACT_ATOMS: atom_id res chain seq x y z
N MET A 1 4.51 0.47 3.54
CA MET A 1 4.94 1.88 3.37
C MET A 1 3.69 2.74 3.20
N ILE A 2 3.64 3.91 3.83
CA ILE A 2 2.50 4.83 3.76
C ILE A 2 3.02 6.21 3.33
N VAL A 3 2.32 6.83 2.38
CA VAL A 3 2.60 8.17 1.89
C VAL A 3 1.31 8.96 1.89
N GLU A 4 1.38 10.23 2.27
CA GLU A 4 0.27 11.15 2.19
C GLU A 4 0.65 12.38 1.37
N THR A 5 -0.27 12.87 0.54
CA THR A 5 -0.08 14.09 -0.26
C THR A 5 -1.41 14.80 -0.51
N ARG A 6 -1.36 16.11 -0.76
CA ARG A 6 -2.50 16.89 -1.29
C ARG A 6 -2.48 16.95 -2.81
N ASP A 7 -1.34 16.66 -3.42
CA ASP A 7 -1.12 16.79 -4.84
C ASP A 7 -1.49 15.48 -5.55
N GLN A 8 -2.50 15.59 -6.41
CA GLN A 8 -3.05 14.45 -7.13
C GLN A 8 -2.10 13.96 -8.25
N ALA A 9 -1.27 14.84 -8.83
CA ALA A 9 -0.25 14.45 -9.78
C ALA A 9 0.92 13.72 -9.09
N GLU A 10 1.32 14.17 -7.90
CA GLU A 10 2.31 13.50 -7.08
C GLU A 10 1.85 12.08 -6.70
N MET A 11 0.59 11.92 -6.29
CA MET A 11 -0.01 10.62 -6.00
C MET A 11 0.05 9.69 -7.22
N ARG A 12 -0.38 10.15 -8.40
CA ARG A 12 -0.30 9.35 -9.64
C ARG A 12 1.13 8.98 -10.01
N GLY A 13 2.06 9.92 -9.87
CA GLY A 13 3.47 9.68 -10.16
C GLY A 13 4.06 8.62 -9.24
N ARG A 14 3.67 8.60 -7.96
CA ARG A 14 4.07 7.55 -7.02
C ARG A 14 3.44 6.20 -7.35
N LEU A 15 2.15 6.16 -7.70
CA LEU A 15 1.48 4.92 -8.11
C LEU A 15 2.16 4.30 -9.34
N ARG A 16 2.44 5.12 -10.36
CA ARG A 16 3.12 4.67 -11.58
C ARG A 16 4.49 4.06 -11.27
N ARG A 17 5.29 4.70 -10.40
CA ARG A 17 6.59 4.14 -9.98
C ARG A 17 6.46 2.79 -9.28
N LEU A 18 5.39 2.57 -8.51
CA LEU A 18 5.14 1.28 -7.87
C LEU A 18 4.80 0.19 -8.91
N GLN A 19 3.97 0.52 -9.90
CA GLN A 19 3.67 -0.40 -11.02
C GLN A 19 4.92 -0.72 -11.83
N GLU A 20 5.74 0.29 -12.14
CA GLU A 20 7.03 0.12 -12.85
C GLU A 20 8.03 -0.74 -12.04
N ALA A 21 7.93 -0.73 -10.71
CA ALA A 21 8.72 -1.57 -9.82
C ALA A 21 8.17 -3.00 -9.67
N GLY A 22 7.10 -3.36 -10.40
CA GLY A 22 6.49 -4.69 -10.35
C GLY A 22 5.71 -4.96 -9.05
N ILE A 23 5.29 -3.91 -8.34
CA ILE A 23 4.42 -4.08 -7.17
C ILE A 23 3.02 -4.41 -7.64
N ASP A 24 2.48 -5.50 -7.13
CA ASP A 24 1.13 -5.95 -7.43
C ASP A 24 0.08 -4.93 -6.97
N GLU A 25 -0.83 -4.55 -7.87
CA GLU A 25 -1.84 -3.53 -7.60
C GLU A 25 -2.83 -3.94 -6.50
N ALA A 26 -3.08 -5.23 -6.27
CA ALA A 26 -3.95 -5.69 -5.19
C ALA A 26 -3.32 -5.45 -3.80
N THR A 27 -2.01 -5.24 -3.74
CA THR A 27 -1.31 -4.85 -2.51
C THR A 27 -1.29 -3.34 -2.27
N ILE A 28 -1.83 -2.54 -3.20
CA ILE A 28 -1.83 -1.07 -3.15
C ILE A 28 -3.24 -0.55 -2.83
N ARG A 29 -3.33 0.40 -1.91
CA ARG A 29 -4.58 1.07 -1.50
C ARG A 29 -4.42 2.58 -1.59
N ILE A 30 -5.43 3.23 -2.16
CA ILE A 30 -5.52 4.70 -2.25
C ILE A 30 -6.76 5.14 -1.47
N ASP A 31 -6.55 5.91 -0.41
CA ASP A 31 -7.63 6.51 0.36
C ASP A 31 -7.69 8.02 0.07
N THR A 32 -8.90 8.54 -0.15
CA THR A 32 -9.16 9.98 -0.24
C THR A 32 -9.70 10.47 1.10
N LEU A 33 -8.95 11.31 1.78
CA LEU A 33 -9.26 11.77 3.12
C LEU A 33 -9.99 13.11 3.05
N CYS A 34 -11.31 13.08 3.24
CA CYS A 34 -12.17 14.27 3.16
C CYS A 34 -12.38 14.98 4.51
N GLY A 35 -11.64 14.58 5.55
CA GLY A 35 -11.85 15.02 6.94
C GLY A 35 -10.90 16.12 7.41
N ARG A 36 -11.16 16.66 8.61
CA ARG A 36 -10.23 17.56 9.33
C ARG A 36 -9.08 16.75 9.91
N LEU A 37 -8.14 16.38 9.07
CA LEU A 37 -6.88 15.79 9.51
C LEU A 37 -6.00 16.84 10.19
N ALA A 38 -5.20 16.39 11.16
CA ALA A 38 -4.21 17.24 11.83
C ALA A 38 -3.18 17.82 10.84
N LEU A 39 -2.83 17.04 9.82
CA LEU A 39 -2.08 17.49 8.66
C LEU A 39 -3.00 17.51 7.46
N PRO A 40 -2.99 18.56 6.66
CA PRO A 40 -3.96 18.66 5.61
C PRO A 40 -3.46 17.82 4.43
N THR A 41 -3.93 16.59 4.32
CA THR A 41 -3.62 15.66 3.22
C THR A 41 -4.94 15.21 2.60
N THR A 42 -4.94 14.96 1.29
CA THR A 42 -6.15 14.59 0.55
C THR A 42 -6.07 13.14 0.10
N TYR A 43 -4.87 12.64 -0.18
CA TYR A 43 -4.62 11.31 -0.68
C TYR A 43 -3.63 10.59 0.21
N ARG A 44 -3.93 9.33 0.52
CA ARG A 44 -3.05 8.40 1.20
C ARG A 44 -2.82 7.18 0.31
N LEU A 45 -1.56 6.85 0.08
CA LEU A 45 -1.13 5.65 -0.63
C LEU A 45 -0.52 4.69 0.38
N SER A 46 -1.13 3.52 0.50
CA SER A 46 -0.68 2.46 1.40
C SER A 46 -0.30 1.23 0.59
N ARG A 47 0.87 0.65 0.87
CA ARG A 47 1.28 -0.66 0.35
C ARG A 47 1.21 -1.68 1.48
N PHE A 48 0.37 -2.69 1.31
CA PHE A 48 0.34 -3.89 2.12
C PHE A 48 1.52 -4.78 1.76
N VAL A 49 2.12 -5.39 2.78
CA VAL A 49 3.16 -6.38 2.60
C VAL A 49 2.57 -7.66 3.14
N THR A 50 2.30 -8.61 2.24
CA THR A 50 2.04 -9.99 2.66
C THR A 50 3.36 -10.50 3.22
N ASP A 51 3.38 -10.88 4.50
CA ASP A 51 4.56 -11.50 5.08
C ASP A 51 4.66 -12.93 4.50
N PRO A 52 5.70 -13.26 3.72
CA PRO A 52 5.83 -14.58 3.12
C PRO A 52 6.17 -15.67 4.17
N GLY A 53 6.36 -15.32 5.44
CA GLY A 53 6.76 -16.24 6.51
C GLY A 53 5.61 -16.99 7.19
N TRP A 54 4.35 -16.72 6.86
CA TRP A 54 3.20 -17.38 7.52
C TRP A 54 2.74 -18.65 6.80
N GLU A 55 3.38 -19.00 5.68
CA GLU A 55 3.16 -20.23 4.92
C GLU A 55 4.41 -21.14 4.99
N SER A 56 4.93 -21.41 6.19
CA SER A 56 6.01 -22.42 6.36
C SER A 56 5.92 -23.24 7.64
N GLU A 57 4.96 -22.98 8.52
CA GLU A 57 4.67 -23.85 9.64
C GLU A 57 3.22 -24.31 9.52
N HIS A 58 2.87 -25.18 8.57
CA HIS A 58 1.70 -26.10 8.62
C HIS A 58 1.79 -27.14 7.48
N GLU A 59 3.00 -27.56 7.09
CA GLU A 59 3.16 -28.81 6.35
C GLU A 59 3.85 -29.84 7.26
N HIS A 60 3.20 -30.99 7.38
CA HIS A 60 3.57 -32.20 8.09
C HIS A 60 3.55 -32.20 9.64
N SER A 61 2.40 -32.62 10.18
CA SER A 61 2.45 -33.67 11.21
C SER A 61 1.85 -34.93 10.59
N ASP A 62 2.74 -35.79 10.06
CA ASP A 62 2.47 -37.21 9.85
C ASP A 62 2.21 -37.83 11.21
N ARG A 63 0.99 -38.35 11.43
CA ARG A 63 0.70 -39.70 11.96
C ARG A 63 -0.77 -39.89 12.32
#